data_AF-A0A329UI50-F1
#
_entry.id   AF-A0A329UI50-F1
#
_cell.length_a   1.000
_cell.length_b   1.000
_cell.length_c   1.000
_cell.angle_alpha   90.00
_cell.angle_beta   90.00
_cell.angle_gamma   90.00
#
_symmetry.space_group_name_H-M   'P 1'
#
loop_
_entity.id
_entity.type
_entity.pdbx_description
1 polymer ?
#
loop_
_entity_poly.entity_id
_entity_poly.type
_entity_poly.pdbx_seq_one_letter_code
_entity_poly.pdbx_strand_id
1 'polypeptide(L)'
;MDKQKIKSVPRLTTNNPGNNFQTALNFTDVSEDGWVWLRQPEIALTEYARQLVKGHGSSIDLNCNDMELSESLTDHLFDDPKQSIDGLIAEHYTILWAYATLREKLKWYEDAGIPVIPNYGLSTIRRAINRYGTAPQLQMAIKEMSELTKAICNLQRAVTFNYRNGAKIKVAHESVREEIADVYIMLAQLVEIVGKPEEVQQIVLEKLEQLKGDLDGGEVQSE
;
A
#
# COMPACT_ATOMS: atom_id res chain seq x y z
N MET A 1 -29.71 -18.67 -4.90
CA MET A 1 -28.70 -18.56 -3.84
C MET A 1 -27.79 -17.42 -4.24
N ASP A 2 -28.11 -16.21 -3.77
CA ASP A 2 -27.34 -15.01 -4.11
C ASP A 2 -25.90 -15.21 -3.68
N LYS A 3 -24.97 -15.19 -4.65
CA LYS A 3 -23.55 -15.01 -4.36
C LYS A 3 -23.48 -13.69 -3.60
N GLN A 4 -23.26 -13.77 -2.28
CA GLN A 4 -22.91 -12.60 -1.48
C GLN A 4 -21.88 -11.83 -2.30
N LYS A 5 -22.24 -10.62 -2.74
CA LYS A 5 -21.31 -9.71 -3.40
C LYS A 5 -20.09 -9.70 -2.51
N ILE A 6 -19.00 -10.33 -2.95
CA ILE A 6 -17.68 -10.09 -2.40
C ILE A 6 -17.59 -8.57 -2.46
N LYS A 7 -17.69 -7.90 -1.31
CA LYS A 7 -17.49 -6.47 -1.23
C LYS A 7 -16.04 -6.32 -1.67
N SER A 8 -15.81 -6.04 -2.95
CA SER A 8 -14.51 -5.61 -3.42
C SER A 8 -14.11 -4.51 -2.47
N VAL A 9 -12.99 -4.67 -1.75
CA VAL A 9 -12.42 -3.53 -1.03
C VAL A 9 -12.03 -2.57 -2.15
N PRO A 10 -12.79 -1.49 -2.37
CA PRO A 10 -12.54 -0.63 -3.52
C PRO A 10 -11.19 0.05 -3.29
N ARG A 11 -10.43 0.21 -4.36
CA ARG A 11 -9.23 1.05 -4.35
C ARG A 11 -9.58 2.42 -3.76
N LEU A 12 -8.84 2.83 -2.72
CA LEU A 12 -9.06 4.06 -1.97
C LEU A 12 -8.19 5.21 -2.51
N THR A 13 -7.00 4.89 -3.03
CA THR A 13 -6.08 5.89 -3.57
C THR A 13 -6.33 6.16 -5.05
N THR A 14 -6.36 7.43 -5.43
CA THR A 14 -6.42 7.89 -6.82
C THR A 14 -5.79 9.27 -6.94
N ASN A 15 -5.09 9.51 -8.04
CA ASN A 15 -4.54 10.83 -8.36
C ASN A 15 -5.59 11.72 -9.06
N ASN A 16 -6.73 11.14 -9.47
CA ASN A 16 -7.81 11.82 -10.17
C ASN A 16 -9.14 11.57 -9.43
N PRO A 17 -9.37 12.21 -8.27
CA PRO A 17 -10.63 12.05 -7.54
C PRO A 17 -11.81 12.65 -8.32
N GLY A 18 -12.88 11.87 -8.51
CA GLY A 18 -14.07 12.28 -9.26
C GLY A 18 -15.29 12.59 -8.40
N ASN A 19 -15.20 12.47 -7.07
CA ASN A 19 -16.28 12.78 -6.14
C ASN A 19 -15.73 13.17 -4.76
N ASN A 20 -16.59 13.77 -3.92
CA ASN A 20 -16.19 14.28 -2.60
C ASN A 20 -15.54 13.22 -1.70
N PHE A 21 -15.98 11.96 -1.78
CA PHE A 21 -15.40 10.88 -0.98
C PHE A 21 -13.97 10.57 -1.42
N GLN A 22 -13.75 10.44 -2.73
CA GLN A 22 -12.41 10.27 -3.28
C GLN A 22 -11.52 11.48 -3.02
N THR A 23 -12.05 12.69 -3.12
CA THR A 23 -11.33 13.93 -2.81
C THR A 23 -10.90 13.94 -1.34
N ALA A 24 -11.80 13.62 -0.41
CA ALA A 24 -11.47 13.52 1.01
C ALA A 24 -10.40 12.47 1.26
N LEU A 25 -10.48 11.31 0.58
CA LEU A 25 -9.51 10.22 0.71
C LEU A 25 -8.13 10.49 0.06
N ASN A 26 -8.03 11.54 -0.75
CA ASN A 26 -6.85 11.85 -1.56
C ASN A 26 -6.50 13.33 -1.49
N PHE A 27 -6.86 13.97 -0.37
CA PHE A 27 -6.81 15.42 -0.21
C PHE A 27 -5.38 15.99 -0.27
N THR A 28 -4.41 15.20 0.18
CA THR A 28 -2.97 15.47 0.04
C THR A 28 -2.26 14.35 -0.71
N ASP A 29 -1.11 14.67 -1.28
CA ASP A 29 -0.18 13.74 -1.91
C ASP A 29 1.28 14.16 -1.70
N VAL A 30 2.19 13.24 -2.00
CA VAL A 30 3.63 13.49 -1.94
C VAL A 30 4.15 13.64 -3.37
N SER A 31 4.83 14.75 -3.66
CA SER A 31 5.47 15.01 -4.95
C SER A 31 6.76 14.19 -5.12
N GLU A 32 7.30 14.18 -6.34
CA GLU A 32 8.51 13.41 -6.68
C GLU A 32 9.75 13.82 -5.86
N ASP A 33 9.80 15.08 -5.41
CA ASP A 33 10.85 15.63 -4.55
C ASP A 33 10.61 15.37 -3.04
N GLY A 34 9.55 14.65 -2.69
CA GLY A 34 9.24 14.23 -1.32
C GLY A 34 8.42 15.24 -0.49
N TRP A 35 8.05 16.38 -1.06
CA TRP A 35 7.23 17.38 -0.37
C TRP A 35 5.74 17.03 -0.43
N VAL A 36 4.98 17.48 0.57
CA VAL A 36 3.54 17.26 0.63
C VAL A 36 2.80 18.42 -0.04
N TRP A 37 1.81 18.07 -0.85
CA TRP A 37 0.93 19.00 -1.54
C TRP A 37 -0.52 18.78 -1.13
N LEU A 38 -1.27 19.86 -1.06
CA LEU A 38 -2.72 19.87 -1.04
C LEU A 38 -3.22 19.84 -2.47
N ARG A 39 -4.31 19.11 -2.74
CA ARG A 39 -4.94 19.09 -4.08
C ARG A 39 -5.99 20.17 -4.27
N GLN A 40 -6.58 20.68 -3.19
CA GLN A 40 -7.70 21.64 -3.26
C GLN A 40 -7.59 22.71 -2.13
N PRO A 41 -7.03 23.90 -2.41
CA PRO A 41 -6.35 24.29 -3.65
C PRO A 41 -5.04 23.53 -3.86
N GLU A 42 -4.53 23.52 -5.09
CA GLU A 42 -3.21 22.96 -5.40
C GLU A 42 -2.11 23.87 -4.85
N ILE A 43 -1.48 23.45 -3.75
CA ILE A 43 -0.47 24.25 -3.05
C ILE A 43 0.44 23.36 -2.20
N ALA A 44 1.71 23.72 -2.08
CA ALA A 44 2.62 23.07 -1.15
C ALA A 44 2.10 23.20 0.28
N LEU A 45 2.20 22.14 1.07
CA LEU A 45 1.70 22.12 2.44
C LEU A 45 2.46 23.14 3.31
N THR A 46 3.75 23.35 3.04
CA THR A 46 4.58 24.38 3.69
C THR A 46 4.04 25.78 3.41
N GLU A 47 3.75 26.10 2.15
CA GLU A 47 3.14 27.38 1.78
C GLU A 47 1.75 27.56 2.40
N TYR A 48 0.93 26.51 2.42
CA TYR A 48 -0.36 26.55 3.12
C TYR A 48 -0.19 26.82 4.63
N ALA A 49 0.80 26.20 5.28
CA ALA A 49 1.13 26.50 6.68
C ALA A 49 1.56 27.96 6.87
N ARG A 50 2.39 28.52 5.98
CA ARG A 50 2.77 29.95 6.01
C ARG A 50 1.54 30.86 5.94
N GLN A 51 0.55 30.52 5.11
CA GLN A 51 -0.71 31.26 5.03
C GLN A 51 -1.52 31.18 6.32
N LEU A 52 -1.57 30.01 6.97
CA LEU A 52 -2.22 29.86 8.28
C LEU A 52 -1.51 30.69 9.35
N VAL A 53 -0.18 30.63 9.44
CA VAL A 53 0.62 31.40 10.41
C VAL A 53 0.36 32.90 10.24
N LYS A 54 0.47 33.40 9.01
CA LYS A 54 0.23 34.82 8.68
C LYS A 54 -1.22 35.25 8.95
N GLY A 55 -2.18 34.38 8.68
CA GLY A 55 -3.61 34.68 8.79
C GLY A 55 -4.16 34.69 10.22
N HIS A 56 -3.49 34.00 11.17
CA HIS A 56 -4.07 33.74 12.49
C HIS A 56 -3.27 34.34 13.66
N GLY A 57 -2.26 35.18 13.39
CA GLY A 57 -1.48 35.86 14.44
C GLY A 57 -0.57 34.89 15.22
N SER A 58 -0.10 33.85 14.55
CA SER A 58 0.85 32.88 15.08
C SER A 58 2.23 33.51 15.29
N SER A 59 2.99 32.98 16.27
CA SER A 59 4.35 33.44 16.58
C SER A 59 5.45 32.66 15.85
N ILE A 60 5.06 31.65 15.07
CA ILE A 60 5.97 30.83 14.26
C ILE A 60 6.74 31.71 13.28
N ASP A 61 8.07 31.55 13.25
CA ASP A 61 8.92 32.32 12.34
C ASP A 61 8.70 31.90 10.89
N LEU A 62 8.46 32.89 10.03
CA LEU A 62 8.27 32.72 8.60
C LEU A 62 9.53 33.04 7.79
N ASN A 63 10.57 33.62 8.40
CA ASN A 63 11.83 33.98 7.75
C ASN A 63 12.81 32.80 7.71
N CYS A 64 12.29 31.61 7.41
CA CYS A 64 13.00 30.35 7.40
C CYS A 64 12.69 29.57 6.12
N ASN A 65 13.55 28.63 5.76
CA ASN A 65 13.30 27.73 4.65
C ASN A 65 12.23 26.67 4.99
N ASP A 66 11.79 25.88 4.02
CA ASP A 66 10.68 24.93 4.19
C ASP A 66 10.98 23.78 5.15
N MET A 67 12.26 23.38 5.26
CA MET A 67 12.69 22.37 6.22
C MET A 67 12.65 22.93 7.64
N GLU A 68 13.23 24.11 7.85
CA GLU A 68 13.22 24.82 9.13
C GLU A 68 11.79 25.12 9.61
N LEU A 69 10.89 25.48 8.69
CA LEU A 69 9.47 25.65 9.01
C LEU A 69 8.83 24.34 9.49
N SER A 70 9.12 23.23 8.80
CA SER A 70 8.59 21.91 9.17
C SER A 70 9.09 21.44 10.54
N GLU A 71 10.36 21.72 10.84
CA GLU A 71 10.97 21.46 12.16
C GLU A 71 10.30 22.31 13.24
N SER A 72 10.15 23.62 13.01
CA SER A 72 9.47 24.52 13.95
C SER A 72 8.02 24.12 14.22
N LEU A 73 7.26 23.74 13.19
CA LEU A 73 5.90 23.20 13.35
C LEU A 73 5.88 21.92 14.18
N THR A 74 6.92 21.08 14.07
CA THR A 74 7.03 19.86 14.88
C THR A 74 7.33 20.17 16.35
N ASP A 75 8.14 21.19 16.63
CA ASP A 75 8.43 21.63 18.00
C ASP A 75 7.16 22.13 18.72
N HIS A 76 6.27 22.81 17.98
CA HIS A 76 4.98 23.30 18.48
C HIS A 76 3.89 22.22 18.61
N LEU A 77 4.15 20.96 18.20
CA LEU A 77 3.15 19.89 18.25
C LEU A 77 2.70 19.54 19.68
N PHE A 78 3.53 19.81 20.68
CA PHE A 78 3.21 19.57 22.09
C PHE A 78 2.51 20.74 22.77
N ASP A 79 2.35 21.88 22.09
CA ASP A 79 1.56 23.00 22.61
C ASP A 79 0.07 22.63 22.61
N ASP A 80 -0.69 23.04 23.64
CA ASP A 80 -2.13 22.75 23.70
C ASP A 80 -2.86 23.50 22.56
N PRO A 81 -3.43 22.80 21.56
CA PRO A 81 -4.10 23.41 20.41
C PRO A 81 -5.35 24.22 20.79
N LYS A 82 -5.88 24.03 22.01
CA LYS A 82 -7.01 24.83 22.54
C LYS A 82 -6.57 26.19 23.07
N GLN A 83 -5.28 26.35 23.36
CA GLN A 83 -4.73 27.53 24.02
C GLN A 83 -3.68 28.23 23.17
N SER A 84 -3.05 27.51 22.23
CA SER A 84 -2.01 28.00 21.33
C SER A 84 -2.47 27.89 19.89
N ILE A 85 -2.49 29.02 19.18
CA ILE A 85 -2.68 29.03 17.74
C ILE A 85 -1.52 28.34 17.01
N ASP A 86 -0.31 28.42 17.57
CA ASP A 86 0.87 27.75 17.02
C ASP A 86 0.71 26.23 17.13
N GLY A 87 0.24 25.74 18.27
CA GLY A 87 -0.10 24.33 18.47
C GLY A 87 -1.22 23.85 17.55
N LEU A 88 -2.26 24.65 17.32
CA LEU A 88 -3.35 24.30 16.40
C LEU A 88 -2.88 24.21 14.93
N ILE A 89 -2.02 25.14 14.50
CA ILE A 89 -1.46 25.14 13.14
C ILE A 89 -0.49 23.97 12.98
N ALA A 90 0.37 23.72 13.98
CA ALA A 90 1.26 22.57 14.03
C ALA A 90 0.48 21.25 13.92
N GLU A 91 -0.54 21.05 14.74
CA GLU A 91 -1.39 19.86 14.69
C GLU A 91 -2.01 19.67 13.29
N HIS A 92 -2.59 20.72 12.72
CA HIS A 92 -3.23 20.66 11.40
C HIS A 92 -2.22 20.34 10.28
N TYR A 93 -1.04 20.97 10.30
CA TYR A 93 0.06 20.66 9.39
C TYR A 93 0.49 19.20 9.51
N THR A 94 0.75 18.74 10.73
CA THR A 94 1.21 17.37 11.01
C THR A 94 0.17 16.34 10.57
N ILE A 95 -1.13 16.58 10.79
CA ILE A 95 -2.20 15.69 10.33
C ILE A 95 -2.18 15.58 8.80
N LEU A 96 -2.08 16.69 8.07
CA LEU A 96 -2.06 16.71 6.61
C LEU A 96 -0.82 16.02 6.03
N TRP A 97 0.35 16.23 6.64
CA TRP A 97 1.60 15.57 6.28
C TRP A 97 1.53 14.05 6.54
N ALA A 98 1.08 13.65 7.74
CA ALA A 98 0.93 12.24 8.09
C ALA A 98 -0.11 11.56 7.18
N TYR A 99 -1.18 12.28 6.83
CA TYR A 99 -2.20 11.82 5.90
C TYR A 99 -1.63 11.53 4.51
N ALA A 100 -0.82 12.44 3.96
CA ALA A 100 -0.15 12.23 2.68
C ALA A 100 0.78 11.01 2.72
N THR A 101 1.58 10.92 3.77
CA THR A 101 2.55 9.83 3.97
C THR A 101 1.87 8.46 4.07
N LEU A 102 0.79 8.36 4.87
CA LEU A 102 0.01 7.13 5.00
C LEU A 102 -0.74 6.78 3.71
N ARG A 103 -1.25 7.77 3.00
CA ARG A 103 -1.89 7.58 1.69
C ARG A 103 -0.90 7.03 0.67
N GLU A 104 0.31 7.55 0.57
CA GLU A 104 1.34 7.02 -0.34
C GLU A 104 1.70 5.58 0.00
N LYS A 105 1.87 5.27 1.29
CA LYS A 105 2.11 3.90 1.71
C LYS A 105 0.96 2.97 1.33
N LEU A 106 -0.30 3.41 1.47
CA LEU A 106 -1.46 2.65 1.02
C LEU A 106 -1.45 2.47 -0.51
N LYS A 107 -1.10 3.52 -1.25
CA LYS A 107 -1.00 3.50 -2.71
C LYS A 107 0.01 2.45 -3.19
N TRP A 108 1.14 2.26 -2.49
CA TRP A 108 2.10 1.20 -2.81
C TRP A 108 1.45 -0.20 -2.78
N TYR A 109 0.66 -0.51 -1.75
CA TYR A 109 -0.02 -1.80 -1.66
C TYR A 109 -1.10 -1.97 -2.75
N GLU A 110 -1.85 -0.90 -3.04
CA GLU A 110 -2.90 -0.92 -4.07
C GLU A 110 -2.32 -1.03 -5.49
N ASP A 111 -1.22 -0.34 -5.79
CA ASP A 111 -0.53 -0.39 -7.08
C ASP A 111 0.18 -1.74 -7.30
N ALA A 112 0.70 -2.34 -6.24
CA ALA A 112 1.24 -3.70 -6.28
C ALA A 112 0.15 -4.78 -6.49
N GLY A 113 -1.14 -4.42 -6.43
CA GLY A 113 -2.25 -5.35 -6.63
C GLY A 113 -2.40 -6.39 -5.51
N ILE A 114 -1.88 -6.11 -4.32
CA ILE A 114 -1.91 -7.03 -3.18
C ILE A 114 -3.35 -7.15 -2.66
N PRO A 115 -3.93 -8.37 -2.58
CA PRO A 115 -5.26 -8.56 -2.02
C PRO A 115 -5.32 -8.17 -0.54
N VAL A 116 -6.40 -7.48 -0.14
CA VAL A 116 -6.64 -7.14 1.26
C VAL A 116 -7.16 -8.36 2.01
N ILE A 117 -6.46 -8.76 3.09
CA ILE A 117 -6.98 -9.71 4.07
C ILE A 117 -7.65 -8.91 5.20
N PRO A 118 -8.99 -8.84 5.25
CA PRO A 118 -9.68 -8.07 6.28
C PRO A 118 -9.50 -8.70 7.68
N ASN A 119 -9.77 -7.92 8.73
CA ASN A 119 -9.65 -8.39 10.12
C ASN A 119 -10.40 -9.70 10.40
N TYR A 120 -11.58 -9.91 9.80
CA TYR A 120 -12.30 -11.17 9.94
C TYR A 120 -11.58 -12.34 9.24
N GLY A 121 -10.88 -12.08 8.12
CA GLY A 121 -10.04 -13.04 7.42
C GLY A 121 -8.85 -13.47 8.28
N LEU A 122 -8.13 -12.51 8.87
CA LEU A 122 -7.06 -12.79 9.84
C LEU A 122 -7.56 -13.60 11.04
N SER A 123 -8.72 -13.23 11.59
CA SER A 123 -9.33 -14.00 12.69
C SER A 123 -9.66 -15.45 12.28
N THR A 124 -10.05 -15.66 11.02
CA THR A 124 -10.35 -16.99 10.47
C THR A 124 -9.08 -17.81 10.32
N ILE A 125 -8.00 -17.21 9.83
CA ILE A 125 -6.66 -17.82 9.74
C ILE A 125 -6.18 -18.27 11.12
N ARG A 126 -6.20 -17.37 12.11
CA ARG A 126 -5.79 -17.68 13.49
C ARG A 126 -6.62 -18.81 14.10
N ARG A 127 -7.94 -18.82 13.83
CA ARG A 127 -8.82 -19.90 14.28
C ARG A 127 -8.48 -21.24 13.61
N ALA A 128 -8.13 -21.26 12.33
CA ALA A 128 -7.71 -22.48 11.64
C ALA A 128 -6.42 -23.04 12.24
N ILE A 129 -5.41 -22.19 12.47
CA ILE A 129 -4.15 -22.56 13.12
C ILE A 129 -4.42 -23.14 14.51
N ASN A 130 -5.23 -22.47 15.34
CA ASN A 130 -5.55 -22.92 16.70
C ASN A 130 -6.35 -24.24 16.71
N ARG A 131 -7.23 -24.46 15.72
CA ARG A 131 -8.13 -25.63 15.68
C ARG A 131 -7.47 -26.89 15.13
N TYR A 132 -6.62 -26.73 14.12
CA TYR A 132 -6.03 -27.83 13.34
C TYR A 132 -4.53 -27.97 13.54
N GLY A 133 -3.88 -26.98 14.14
CA GLY A 133 -2.43 -26.93 14.33
C GLY A 133 -1.68 -26.46 13.09
N THR A 134 -0.39 -26.21 13.27
CA THR A 134 0.51 -25.65 12.24
C THR A 134 0.78 -26.62 11.10
N ALA A 135 1.04 -27.90 11.39
CA ALA A 135 1.46 -28.85 10.37
C ALA A 135 0.45 -29.02 9.22
N PRO A 136 -0.88 -29.13 9.47
CA PRO A 136 -1.86 -29.13 8.38
C PRO A 136 -1.89 -27.84 7.55
N GLN A 137 -1.61 -26.68 8.14
CA GLN A 137 -1.56 -25.42 7.38
C GLN A 137 -0.34 -25.38 6.45
N LEU A 138 0.82 -25.88 6.90
CA LEU A 138 2.00 -25.99 6.05
C LEU A 138 1.76 -26.94 4.86
N GLN A 139 1.06 -28.06 5.09
CA GLN A 139 0.69 -28.97 4.00
C GLN A 139 -0.30 -28.33 3.02
N MET A 140 -1.25 -27.54 3.51
CA MET A 140 -2.16 -26.78 2.66
C MET A 140 -1.40 -25.76 1.80
N ALA A 141 -0.45 -25.04 2.40
CA ALA A 141 0.40 -24.11 1.66
C ALA A 141 1.17 -24.80 0.53
N ILE A 142 1.76 -25.98 0.79
CA ILE A 142 2.45 -26.77 -0.25
C ILE A 142 1.49 -27.18 -1.38
N LYS A 143 0.26 -27.59 -1.02
CA LYS A 143 -0.76 -28.00 -1.98
C LYS A 143 -1.14 -26.84 -2.90
N GLU A 144 -1.50 -25.67 -2.36
CA GLU A 144 -1.97 -24.56 -3.20
C GLU A 144 -0.83 -23.95 -4.03
N MET A 145 0.40 -23.94 -3.52
CA MET A 145 1.58 -23.59 -4.34
C MET A 145 1.78 -24.55 -5.52
N SER A 146 1.49 -25.84 -5.32
CA SER A 146 1.59 -26.87 -6.37
C SER A 146 0.48 -26.73 -7.41
N GLU A 147 -0.75 -26.43 -6.99
CA GLU A 147 -1.87 -26.17 -7.91
C GLU A 147 -1.67 -24.87 -8.70
N LEU A 148 -1.13 -23.80 -8.09
CA LEU A 148 -0.70 -22.61 -8.83
C LEU A 148 0.34 -22.95 -9.90
N THR A 149 1.36 -23.73 -9.56
CA THR A 149 2.38 -24.18 -10.52
C THR A 149 1.74 -24.91 -11.70
N LYS A 150 0.81 -25.82 -11.43
CA LYS A 150 0.09 -26.59 -12.44
C LYS A 150 -0.83 -25.69 -13.30
N ALA A 151 -1.50 -24.72 -12.70
CA ALA A 151 -2.32 -23.75 -13.42
C ALA A 151 -1.49 -22.89 -14.37
N ILE A 152 -0.30 -22.43 -13.94
CA ILE A 152 0.65 -21.69 -14.80
C ILE A 152 1.11 -22.55 -15.98
N CYS A 153 1.49 -23.81 -15.73
CA CYS A 153 1.87 -24.73 -16.82
C CYS A 153 0.73 -24.94 -17.84
N ASN A 154 -0.51 -25.03 -17.36
CA ASN A 154 -1.67 -25.17 -18.23
C ASN A 154 -1.95 -23.90 -19.05
N LEU A 155 -1.77 -22.72 -18.46
CA LEU A 155 -1.85 -21.44 -19.17
C LEU A 155 -0.78 -21.37 -20.26
N GLN A 156 0.48 -21.68 -19.95
CA GLN A 156 1.57 -21.72 -20.93
C GLN A 156 1.25 -22.65 -22.10
N ARG A 157 0.75 -23.86 -21.84
CA ARG A 157 0.33 -24.79 -22.91
C ARG A 157 -0.86 -24.25 -23.72
N ALA A 158 -1.81 -23.58 -23.07
CA ALA A 158 -2.95 -22.99 -23.76
C ALA A 158 -2.51 -21.88 -24.72
N VAL A 159 -1.64 -20.96 -24.27
CA VAL A 159 -1.15 -19.86 -25.12
C VAL A 159 -0.21 -20.34 -26.22
N THR A 160 0.59 -21.39 -26.00
CA THR A 160 1.51 -21.90 -27.02
C THR A 160 0.80 -22.75 -28.08
N PHE A 161 0.00 -23.74 -27.66
CA PHE A 161 -0.56 -24.74 -28.57
C PHE A 161 -2.01 -24.48 -28.98
N ASN A 162 -2.74 -23.66 -28.21
CA ASN A 162 -4.17 -23.42 -28.42
C ASN A 162 -4.46 -21.92 -28.62
N TYR A 163 -3.51 -21.16 -29.17
CA TYR A 163 -3.60 -19.70 -29.29
C TYR A 163 -4.83 -19.20 -30.07
N ARG A 164 -5.38 -20.01 -30.98
CA ARG A 164 -6.62 -19.69 -31.72
C ARG A 164 -7.90 -19.95 -30.90
N ASN A 165 -7.80 -20.64 -29.77
CA ASN A 165 -8.91 -20.95 -28.88
C ASN A 165 -8.91 -20.00 -27.68
N GLY A 166 -9.40 -18.78 -27.92
CA GLY A 166 -9.48 -17.75 -26.89
C GLY A 166 -10.29 -18.16 -25.65
N ALA A 167 -11.31 -19.02 -25.81
CA ALA A 167 -12.09 -19.54 -24.68
C ALA A 167 -11.22 -20.40 -23.75
N LYS A 168 -10.37 -21.28 -24.30
CA LYS A 168 -9.45 -22.13 -23.52
C LYS A 168 -8.39 -21.30 -22.80
N ILE A 169 -7.87 -20.24 -23.44
CA ILE A 169 -6.93 -19.31 -22.82
C ILE A 169 -7.61 -18.56 -21.66
N LYS A 170 -8.84 -18.08 -21.86
CA LYS A 170 -9.60 -17.38 -20.82
C LYS A 170 -9.81 -18.26 -19.58
N VAL A 171 -10.23 -19.51 -19.77
CA VAL A 171 -10.40 -20.47 -18.66
C VAL A 171 -9.08 -20.70 -17.93
N ALA A 172 -7.97 -20.89 -18.66
CA ALA A 172 -6.66 -21.07 -18.02
C ALA A 172 -6.21 -19.83 -17.22
N HIS A 173 -6.50 -18.62 -17.71
CA HIS A 173 -6.26 -17.39 -16.93
C HIS A 173 -7.13 -17.32 -15.68
N GLU A 174 -8.41 -17.70 -15.76
CA GLU A 174 -9.30 -17.73 -14.59
C GLU A 174 -8.80 -18.71 -13.53
N SER A 175 -8.36 -19.91 -13.94
CA SER A 175 -7.73 -20.87 -13.03
C SER A 175 -6.48 -20.30 -12.36
N VAL A 176 -5.58 -19.64 -13.11
CA VAL A 176 -4.39 -19.00 -12.50
C VAL A 176 -4.78 -17.93 -11.48
N ARG A 177 -5.82 -17.13 -11.74
CA ARG A 177 -6.27 -16.10 -10.79
C ARG A 177 -6.81 -16.69 -9.48
N GLU A 178 -7.54 -17.80 -9.56
CA GLU A 178 -8.06 -18.51 -8.40
C GLU A 178 -6.92 -19.05 -7.53
N GLU A 179 -5.96 -19.74 -8.15
CA GLU A 179 -4.81 -20.30 -7.42
C GLU A 179 -3.88 -19.21 -6.86
N ILE A 180 -3.75 -18.05 -7.53
CA ILE A 180 -3.07 -16.88 -6.95
C ILE A 180 -3.77 -16.42 -5.66
N ALA A 181 -5.10 -16.36 -5.66
CA ALA A 181 -5.86 -15.94 -4.48
C ALA A 181 -5.67 -16.94 -3.32
N ASP A 182 -5.72 -18.24 -3.61
CA ASP A 182 -5.46 -19.28 -2.61
C ASP A 182 -4.05 -19.18 -2.05
N VAL A 183 -3.04 -18.98 -2.91
CA VAL A 183 -1.66 -18.76 -2.48
C VAL A 183 -1.49 -17.50 -1.63
N TYR A 184 -2.17 -16.38 -1.95
CA TYR A 184 -2.14 -15.19 -1.09
C TYR A 184 -2.68 -15.47 0.32
N ILE A 185 -3.76 -16.25 0.43
CA ILE A 185 -4.29 -16.67 1.73
C ILE A 185 -3.25 -17.55 2.45
N MET A 186 -2.63 -18.49 1.75
CA MET A 186 -1.59 -19.35 2.32
C MET A 186 -0.37 -18.55 2.79
N LEU A 187 0.06 -17.53 2.03
CA LEU A 187 1.16 -16.64 2.44
C LEU A 187 0.80 -15.87 3.71
N ALA A 188 -0.42 -15.33 3.81
CA ALA A 188 -0.89 -14.68 5.04
C ALA A 188 -0.91 -15.65 6.24
N GLN A 189 -1.30 -16.91 6.03
CA GLN A 189 -1.23 -17.95 7.05
C GLN A 189 0.21 -18.26 7.47
N LEU A 190 1.14 -18.38 6.52
CA LEU A 190 2.54 -18.65 6.79
C LEU A 190 3.19 -17.52 7.61
N VAL A 191 2.89 -16.26 7.29
CA VAL A 191 3.36 -15.11 8.06
C VAL A 191 2.83 -15.17 9.51
N GLU A 192 1.55 -15.52 9.72
CA GLU A 192 0.99 -15.70 11.07
C GLU A 192 1.63 -16.88 11.82
N ILE A 193 2.05 -17.95 11.13
CA ILE A 193 2.71 -19.13 11.72
C ILE A 193 4.16 -18.83 12.12
N VAL A 194 4.93 -18.23 11.20
CA VAL A 194 6.35 -17.94 11.39
C VAL A 194 6.55 -16.75 12.33
N GLY A 195 5.58 -15.82 12.33
CA GLY A 195 5.67 -14.55 13.02
C GLY A 195 6.59 -13.57 12.31
N LYS A 196 6.82 -12.42 12.96
CA LYS A 196 7.76 -11.36 12.54
C LYS A 196 7.56 -10.86 11.10
N PRO A 197 6.38 -10.33 10.75
CA PRO A 197 6.12 -9.77 9.42
C PRO A 197 7.10 -8.67 9.02
N GLU A 198 7.68 -7.94 9.98
CA GLU A 198 8.67 -6.89 9.75
C GLU A 198 9.98 -7.46 9.17
N GLU A 199 10.45 -8.61 9.66
CA GLU A 199 11.65 -9.28 9.13
C GLU A 199 11.41 -9.79 7.70
N VAL A 200 10.21 -10.33 7.42
CA VAL A 200 9.82 -10.73 6.07
C VAL A 200 9.82 -9.53 5.12
N GLN A 201 9.28 -8.39 5.55
CA GLN A 201 9.28 -7.16 4.76
C GLN A 201 10.71 -6.67 4.46
N GLN A 202 11.61 -6.73 5.44
CA GLN A 202 13.02 -6.37 5.23
C GLN A 202 13.68 -7.27 4.18
N ILE A 203 13.48 -8.59 4.27
CA ILE A 203 14.02 -9.55 3.30
C ILE A 203 13.47 -9.30 1.89
N VAL A 204 12.19 -8.93 1.77
CA VAL A 204 11.58 -8.56 0.47
C VAL A 204 12.29 -7.34 -0.12
N LEU A 205 12.56 -6.30 0.67
CA LEU A 205 13.25 -5.09 0.21
C LEU A 205 14.68 -5.41 -0.26
N GLU A 206 15.43 -6.19 0.53
CA GLU A 206 16.80 -6.61 0.18
C GLU A 206 16.84 -7.40 -1.14
N LYS A 207 15.88 -8.32 -1.35
CA LYS A 207 15.77 -9.08 -2.60
C LYS A 207 15.41 -8.23 -3.82
N LEU A 208 14.56 -7.21 -3.63
CA LEU A 208 14.19 -6.29 -4.71
C LEU A 208 15.36 -5.38 -5.10
N GLU A 209 16.12 -4.87 -4.12
CA GLU A 209 17.31 -4.07 -4.39
C GLU A 209 18.39 -4.89 -5.11
N GLN A 210 18.57 -6.16 -4.71
CA GLN A 210 19.47 -7.08 -5.42
C GLN A 210 19.04 -7.26 -6.89
N LEU A 211 17.76 -7.54 -7.13
CA LEU A 211 17.23 -7.70 -8.49
C LEU A 211 17.40 -6.44 -9.32
N LYS A 212 17.18 -5.26 -8.73
CA LYS A 212 17.42 -3.97 -9.40
C LYS A 212 18.89 -3.82 -9.80
N GLY A 213 19.82 -4.11 -8.89
CA GLY A 213 21.25 -4.08 -9.19
C GLY A 213 21.66 -5.04 -10.31
N ASP A 214 21.07 -6.25 -10.35
CA ASP A 214 21.32 -7.23 -11.41
C ASP A 214 20.84 -6.74 -12.78
N LEU A 215 19.70 -6.05 -12.83
CA LEU A 215 19.14 -5.48 -14.05
C LEU A 215 19.96 -4.27 -14.54
N ASP A 216 20.29 -3.34 -13.64
CA ASP A 216 21.04 -2.12 -13.97
C ASP A 216 22.51 -2.45 -14.33
N GLY A 217 23.09 -3.49 -13.73
CA GLY A 217 24.44 -3.97 -14.04
C GLY A 217 24.56 -4.83 -15.31
N GLY A 218 23.44 -5.42 -15.77
CA GLY A 218 23.38 -6.26 -16.97
C GLY A 218 23.40 -5.50 -18.30
N GLU A 219 23.19 -4.19 -18.30
CA GLU A 219 23.18 -3.35 -19.51
C GLU A 219 24.58 -2.95 -20.03
N VAL A 220 25.68 -3.32 -19.33
CA VAL A 220 27.05 -2.85 -19.67
C VAL A 220 27.90 -3.88 -20.42
N GLN A 221 27.34 -5.01 -20.87
CA GLN A 221 28.09 -5.98 -21.71
C GLN A 221 27.32 -6.35 -22.98
N SER A 222 27.35 -5.42 -23.94
CA SER A 222 27.21 -5.76 -25.35
C SER A 222 28.28 -5.03 -26.17
N GLU A 223 29.47 -5.63 -26.22
CA GLU A 223 30.46 -5.46 -27.30
C GLU A 223 30.55 -6.73 -28.13
#